data_AF-X1QVU7-F1
#
_entry.id   AF-X1QVU7-F1
#
_cell.length_a   1.000
_cell.length_b   1.000
_cell.length_c   1.000
_cell.angle_alpha   90.00
_cell.angle_beta   90.00
_cell.angle_gamma   90.00
#
_symmetry.space_group_name_H-M   'P 1'
#
loop_
_entity.id
_entity.type
_entity.pdbx_description
1 polymer ?
#
loop_
_entity_poly.entity_id
_entity_poly.type
_entity_poly.pdbx_seq_one_letter_code
_entity_poly.pdbx_strand_id
1 'polypeptide(L)'
;MFEKFREKLKDVDPRAGQPVDWIALLVEAMQTASMGAFPVQVKGAMKEATGWLSGVESGMWENLFKYYVDAGLLTKDQATEMMKLKDTCTPMDIFFFISVALKLFGTFIGTQTSIGSNFLAQGINKKYRSNLPDPRELIPAAFIAPEKTGEVREICKRMGYKDADIDLLFLAMYRLYDEDTVRTLFLRGVLSEDEMFMRMREIGYTDTRTKEIVQSWPIIPGPGDLFHLVAKEAFEPDMIKRMGYADEFPEEQVKWLEKQGISRDWAEKYWYAHWETPSIQAGYEMLHREDPERPGQSIIDEEELDMLYRTVEIPPYWRSRLTKIAYLPYTRVDVRRMHDMGV
;
A
#
# COMPACT_ATOMS: atom_id res chain seq x y z
N MET A 1 -26.17 -54.00 -10.58
CA MET A 1 -25.00 -54.56 -9.86
C MET A 1 -25.44 -55.24 -8.56
N PHE A 2 -26.06 -54.51 -7.63
CA PHE A 2 -26.52 -55.07 -6.34
C PHE A 2 -27.56 -56.20 -6.46
N GLU A 3 -28.46 -56.20 -7.45
CA GLU A 3 -29.45 -57.28 -7.61
C GLU A 3 -28.84 -58.62 -8.05
N LYS A 4 -27.92 -58.62 -9.04
CA LYS A 4 -27.21 -59.84 -9.47
C LYS A 4 -26.33 -60.42 -8.35
N PHE A 5 -25.74 -59.55 -7.53
CA PHE A 5 -24.97 -59.96 -6.35
C PHE A 5 -25.87 -60.58 -5.27
N ARG A 6 -27.05 -59.99 -5.04
CA ARG A 6 -28.07 -60.49 -4.12
C ARG A 6 -28.64 -61.84 -4.55
N GLU A 7 -28.77 -62.09 -5.85
CA GLU A 7 -29.23 -63.38 -6.39
C GLU A 7 -28.23 -64.50 -6.13
N LYS A 8 -26.93 -64.29 -6.40
CA LYS A 8 -25.88 -65.30 -6.13
C LYS A 8 -25.69 -65.63 -4.65
N LEU A 9 -26.08 -64.72 -3.76
CA LEU A 9 -26.00 -64.90 -2.30
C LEU A 9 -27.18 -65.67 -1.69
N LYS A 10 -28.27 -65.92 -2.44
CA LYS A 10 -29.44 -66.63 -1.92
C LYS A 10 -29.19 -68.11 -1.65
N ASP A 11 -28.25 -68.73 -2.36
CA ASP A 11 -27.96 -70.17 -2.29
C ASP A 11 -26.77 -70.49 -1.36
N VAL A 12 -26.20 -69.48 -0.70
CA VAL A 12 -25.07 -69.62 0.21
C VAL A 12 -25.58 -69.78 1.64
N ASP A 13 -25.50 -70.99 2.19
CA ASP A 13 -25.80 -71.25 3.62
C ASP A 13 -24.61 -70.80 4.49
N PRO A 14 -24.76 -69.76 5.33
CA PRO A 14 -23.66 -69.25 6.14
C PRO A 14 -23.25 -70.16 7.32
N ARG A 15 -23.91 -71.31 7.52
CA ARG A 15 -23.57 -72.30 8.56
C ARG A 15 -23.02 -73.61 8.02
N ALA A 16 -23.10 -73.85 6.71
CA ALA A 16 -22.39 -74.93 6.06
C ALA A 16 -20.98 -74.43 5.76
N GLY A 17 -19.95 -75.01 6.37
CA GLY A 17 -18.54 -74.59 6.26
C GLY A 17 -17.90 -74.74 4.87
N GLN A 18 -18.63 -74.44 3.79
CA GLN A 18 -18.05 -74.31 2.45
C GLN A 18 -17.42 -72.92 2.31
N PRO A 19 -16.14 -72.83 1.90
CA PRO A 19 -15.49 -71.55 1.66
C PRO A 19 -16.12 -70.91 0.41
N VAL A 20 -16.91 -69.87 0.63
CA VAL A 20 -17.34 -68.98 -0.46
C VAL A 20 -16.12 -68.16 -0.85
N ASP A 21 -15.75 -68.22 -2.13
CA ASP A 21 -14.69 -67.38 -2.69
C ASP A 21 -15.21 -65.95 -2.87
N TRP A 22 -15.23 -65.21 -1.77
CA TRP A 22 -15.66 -63.82 -1.71
C TRP A 22 -14.79 -62.90 -2.56
N ILE A 23 -13.53 -63.28 -2.81
CA ILE A 23 -12.59 -62.54 -3.64
C ILE A 23 -13.02 -62.62 -5.10
N ALA A 24 -13.31 -63.83 -5.60
CA ALA A 24 -13.80 -64.03 -6.97
C ALA A 24 -15.10 -63.25 -7.23
N LEU A 25 -16.04 -63.26 -6.29
CA LEU A 25 -17.30 -62.51 -6.38
C LEU A 25 -17.10 -60.98 -6.43
N LEU A 26 -16.16 -60.45 -5.66
CA LEU A 26 -15.83 -59.02 -5.64
C LEU A 26 -15.12 -58.60 -6.94
N VAL A 27 -14.16 -59.40 -7.40
CA VAL A 27 -13.44 -59.17 -8.66
C VAL A 27 -14.43 -59.11 -9.82
N GLU A 28 -15.40 -60.04 -9.87
CA GLU A 28 -16.46 -60.05 -10.90
C GLU A 28 -17.35 -58.79 -10.82
N ALA A 29 -17.72 -58.34 -9.61
CA ALA A 29 -18.51 -57.13 -9.42
C ALA A 29 -17.76 -55.85 -9.86
N MET A 30 -16.48 -55.75 -9.55
CA MET A 30 -15.62 -54.62 -9.96
C MET A 30 -15.32 -54.62 -11.46
N GLN A 31 -15.10 -55.79 -12.07
CA GLN A 31 -14.99 -55.93 -13.52
C GLN A 31 -16.28 -55.50 -14.22
N THR A 32 -17.45 -55.83 -13.65
CA THR A 32 -18.74 -55.38 -14.18
C THR A 32 -18.90 -53.86 -14.06
N ALA A 33 -18.38 -53.25 -12.99
CA ALA A 33 -18.38 -51.79 -12.80
C ALA A 33 -17.51 -51.06 -13.86
N SER A 34 -16.35 -51.63 -14.18
CA SER A 34 -15.36 -51.01 -15.09
C SER A 34 -15.79 -50.96 -16.55
N MET A 35 -16.75 -51.81 -16.94
CA MET A 35 -17.35 -51.79 -18.28
C MET A 35 -18.33 -50.62 -18.49
N GLY A 36 -18.74 -49.92 -17.43
CA GLY A 36 -19.58 -48.71 -17.47
C GLY A 36 -18.84 -47.45 -17.95
N ALA A 37 -19.56 -46.32 -18.04
CA ALA A 37 -19.18 -45.03 -18.64
C ALA A 37 -18.02 -44.26 -17.94
N PHE A 38 -16.94 -44.94 -17.57
CA PHE A 38 -15.76 -44.33 -16.97
C PHE A 38 -14.72 -43.92 -18.02
N PRO A 39 -13.97 -42.83 -17.80
CA PRO A 39 -12.83 -42.44 -18.64
C PRO A 39 -11.78 -43.55 -18.77
N VAL A 40 -11.01 -43.55 -19.86
CA VAL A 40 -10.02 -44.60 -20.18
C VAL A 40 -8.98 -44.80 -19.06
N GLN A 41 -8.57 -43.73 -18.38
CA GLN A 41 -7.64 -43.80 -17.25
C GLN A 41 -8.23 -44.53 -16.05
N VAL A 42 -9.52 -44.31 -15.75
CA VAL A 42 -10.25 -44.98 -14.67
C VAL A 42 -10.46 -46.46 -14.99
N LYS A 43 -10.67 -46.80 -16.26
CA LYS A 43 -10.74 -48.20 -16.72
C LYS A 43 -9.39 -48.93 -16.57
N GLY A 44 -8.27 -48.26 -16.85
CA GLY A 44 -6.92 -48.79 -16.63
C GLY A 44 -6.66 -49.10 -15.15
N ALA A 45 -6.94 -48.11 -14.29
CA ALA A 45 -6.86 -48.27 -12.83
C ALA A 45 -7.75 -49.39 -12.28
N MET A 46 -8.99 -49.51 -12.78
CA MET A 46 -9.89 -50.60 -12.39
C MET A 46 -9.37 -51.97 -12.81
N LYS A 47 -8.77 -52.08 -14.00
CA LYS A 47 -8.19 -53.34 -14.48
C LYS A 47 -7.01 -53.78 -13.62
N GLU A 48 -6.12 -52.85 -13.27
CA GLU A 48 -5.00 -53.11 -12.34
C GLU A 48 -5.49 -53.50 -10.95
N ALA A 49 -6.47 -52.79 -10.40
CA ALA A 49 -7.07 -53.11 -9.11
C ALA A 49 -7.74 -54.50 -9.10
N THR A 50 -8.40 -54.90 -10.19
CA THR A 50 -9.00 -56.25 -10.30
C THR A 50 -7.96 -57.36 -10.44
N GLY A 51 -6.86 -57.12 -11.17
CA GLY A 51 -5.76 -58.09 -11.27
C GLY A 51 -5.01 -58.24 -9.94
N TRP A 52 -4.90 -57.16 -9.17
CA TRP A 52 -4.32 -57.16 -7.83
C TRP A 52 -5.18 -57.95 -6.83
N LEU A 53 -6.51 -57.79 -6.86
CA LEU A 53 -7.44 -58.52 -5.97
C LEU A 53 -7.45 -60.04 -6.21
N SER A 54 -7.17 -60.52 -7.43
CA SER A 54 -7.15 -61.95 -7.74
C SER A 54 -5.93 -62.73 -7.20
N GLY A 55 -4.92 -62.07 -6.64
CA GLY A 55 -3.68 -62.69 -6.16
C GLY A 55 -3.54 -62.77 -4.64
N VAL A 56 -4.64 -62.65 -3.90
CA VAL A 56 -4.63 -62.40 -2.46
C VAL A 56 -4.65 -63.71 -1.64
N GLU A 57 -3.48 -64.33 -1.49
CA GLU A 57 -3.23 -65.31 -0.42
C GLU A 57 -1.90 -64.99 0.26
N SER A 58 -1.98 -64.60 1.55
CA SER A 58 -0.92 -64.09 2.45
C SER A 58 -0.34 -62.69 2.11
N GLY A 59 -0.38 -61.74 3.07
CA GLY A 59 0.13 -60.36 2.91
C GLY A 59 -0.91 -59.32 2.44
N MET A 60 -2.21 -59.65 2.49
CA MET A 60 -3.33 -58.87 1.97
C MET A 60 -3.34 -57.37 2.40
N TRP A 61 -3.19 -57.09 3.68
CA TRP A 61 -3.17 -55.72 4.22
C TRP A 61 -1.92 -54.94 3.79
N GLU A 62 -0.76 -55.61 3.76
CA GLU A 62 0.53 -55.00 3.40
C GLU A 62 0.54 -54.58 1.93
N ASN A 63 0.03 -55.46 1.06
CA ASN A 63 -0.09 -55.18 -0.38
C ASN A 63 -1.10 -54.05 -0.65
N LEU A 64 -2.20 -53.98 0.10
CA LEU A 64 -3.22 -52.93 -0.06
C LEU A 64 -2.62 -51.57 0.24
N PHE A 65 -2.05 -51.41 1.44
CA PHE A 65 -1.52 -50.12 1.84
C PHE A 65 -0.27 -49.74 1.05
N LYS A 66 0.58 -50.70 0.67
CA LYS A 66 1.72 -50.45 -0.22
C LYS A 66 1.28 -49.83 -1.54
N TYR A 67 0.26 -50.38 -2.20
CA TYR A 67 -0.26 -49.82 -3.44
C TYR A 67 -0.73 -48.36 -3.28
N TYR A 68 -1.46 -48.05 -2.20
CA TYR A 68 -1.94 -46.69 -1.95
C TYR A 68 -0.84 -45.72 -1.50
N VAL A 69 0.23 -46.21 -0.86
CA VAL A 69 1.44 -45.42 -0.58
C VAL A 69 2.21 -45.12 -1.87
N ASP A 70 2.40 -46.12 -2.72
CA ASP A 70 3.10 -45.98 -4.01
C ASP A 70 2.30 -45.08 -4.97
N ALA A 71 0.97 -45.11 -4.90
CA ALA A 71 0.09 -44.20 -5.62
C ALA A 71 0.02 -42.78 -5.00
N GLY A 72 0.74 -42.52 -3.91
CA GLY A 72 0.82 -41.21 -3.26
C GLY A 72 -0.43 -40.79 -2.48
N LEU A 73 -1.34 -41.72 -2.18
CA LEU A 73 -2.60 -41.45 -1.48
C LEU A 73 -2.54 -41.66 0.03
N LEU A 74 -1.56 -42.42 0.51
CA LEU A 74 -1.29 -42.62 1.93
C LEU A 74 0.18 -42.32 2.23
N THR A 75 0.46 -41.75 3.40
CA THR A 75 1.84 -41.70 3.90
C THR A 75 2.24 -43.05 4.49
N LYS A 76 3.55 -43.31 4.58
CA LYS A 76 4.08 -44.54 5.22
C LYS A 76 3.59 -44.69 6.67
N ASP A 77 3.45 -43.58 7.38
CA ASP A 77 2.96 -43.56 8.76
C ASP A 77 1.47 -43.94 8.83
N GLN A 78 0.65 -43.39 7.93
CA GLN A 78 -0.79 -43.75 7.83
C GLN A 78 -1.00 -45.23 7.48
N ALA A 79 -0.21 -45.77 6.54
CA ALA A 79 -0.24 -47.18 6.21
C ALA A 79 0.14 -48.06 7.42
N THR A 80 1.14 -47.65 8.19
CA THR A 80 1.60 -48.36 9.40
C THR A 80 0.54 -48.33 10.51
N GLU A 81 -0.18 -47.22 10.68
CA GLU A 81 -1.29 -47.15 11.63
C GLU A 81 -2.49 -47.99 11.21
N MET A 82 -2.84 -47.97 9.92
CA MET A 82 -3.96 -48.76 9.41
C MET A 82 -3.66 -50.28 9.42
N MET A 83 -2.39 -50.69 9.34
CA MET A 83 -1.98 -52.09 9.52
C MET A 83 -2.40 -52.68 10.87
N LYS A 84 -2.55 -51.85 11.92
CA LYS A 84 -3.02 -52.29 13.25
C LYS A 84 -4.46 -52.80 13.22
N LEU A 85 -5.23 -52.46 12.19
CA LEU A 85 -6.61 -52.91 12.03
C LEU A 85 -6.71 -54.40 11.68
N LYS A 86 -5.62 -55.02 11.20
CA LYS A 86 -5.52 -56.46 10.88
C LYS A 86 -5.87 -57.35 12.07
N ASP A 87 -5.58 -56.92 13.29
CA ASP A 87 -5.65 -57.76 14.48
C ASP A 87 -6.94 -57.54 15.31
N THR A 88 -7.87 -56.72 14.82
CA THR A 88 -8.99 -56.20 15.62
C THR A 88 -10.32 -56.95 15.48
N CYS A 89 -10.47 -57.93 14.57
CA CYS A 89 -11.78 -58.50 14.31
C CYS A 89 -11.81 -59.95 13.79
N THR A 90 -11.30 -60.93 14.54
CA THR A 90 -11.65 -62.35 14.29
C THR A 90 -13.06 -62.64 14.83
N PRO A 91 -14.01 -63.18 14.02
CA PRO A 91 -13.88 -63.83 12.71
C PRO A 91 -14.37 -62.99 11.50
N MET A 92 -14.49 -61.66 11.62
CA MET A 92 -14.99 -60.74 10.58
C MET A 92 -13.89 -60.02 9.77
N ASP A 93 -12.62 -60.40 9.91
CA ASP A 93 -11.45 -59.70 9.33
C ASP A 93 -11.54 -59.47 7.81
N ILE A 94 -12.13 -60.42 7.07
CA ILE A 94 -12.29 -60.31 5.62
C ILE A 94 -13.28 -59.20 5.26
N PHE A 95 -14.40 -59.07 5.99
CA PHE A 95 -15.38 -58.01 5.75
C PHE A 95 -14.79 -56.64 6.07
N PHE A 96 -14.02 -56.54 7.14
CA PHE A 96 -13.39 -55.28 7.52
C PHE A 96 -12.33 -54.86 6.49
N PHE A 97 -11.50 -55.80 6.03
CA PHE A 97 -10.56 -55.56 4.93
C PHE A 97 -11.26 -55.06 3.66
N ILE A 98 -12.33 -55.74 3.24
CA ILE A 98 -13.13 -55.34 2.07
C ILE A 98 -13.66 -53.91 2.25
N SER A 99 -14.15 -53.55 3.44
CA SER A 99 -14.68 -52.20 3.71
C SER A 99 -13.60 -51.12 3.60
N VAL A 100 -12.40 -51.36 4.11
CA VAL A 100 -11.27 -50.43 4.04
C VAL A 100 -10.76 -50.30 2.60
N ALA A 101 -10.60 -51.43 1.90
CA ALA A 101 -10.22 -51.46 0.51
C ALA A 101 -11.22 -50.69 -0.37
N LEU A 102 -12.53 -50.89 -0.18
CA LEU A 102 -13.59 -50.16 -0.89
C LEU A 102 -13.56 -48.66 -0.60
N LYS A 103 -13.29 -48.26 0.65
CA LYS A 103 -13.24 -46.84 1.04
C LYS A 103 -12.01 -46.14 0.45
N LEU A 104 -10.83 -46.75 0.53
CA LEU A 104 -9.61 -46.23 -0.08
C LEU A 104 -9.73 -46.17 -1.61
N PHE A 105 -10.34 -47.20 -2.21
CA PHE A 105 -10.63 -47.21 -3.63
C PHE A 105 -11.62 -46.10 -4.02
N GLY A 106 -12.68 -45.90 -3.23
CA GLY A 106 -13.62 -44.80 -3.41
C GLY A 106 -12.93 -43.42 -3.36
N THR A 107 -12.01 -43.22 -2.42
CA THR A 107 -11.20 -41.99 -2.34
C THR A 107 -10.29 -41.83 -3.55
N PHE A 108 -9.62 -42.89 -3.99
CA PHE A 108 -8.77 -42.86 -5.18
C PHE A 108 -9.55 -42.51 -6.45
N ILE A 109 -10.70 -43.15 -6.66
CA ILE A 109 -11.58 -42.83 -7.78
C ILE A 109 -12.05 -41.38 -7.66
N GLY A 110 -12.45 -40.92 -6.47
CA GLY A 110 -12.81 -39.53 -6.20
C GLY A 110 -11.72 -38.54 -6.63
N THR A 111 -10.48 -38.75 -6.19
CA THR A 111 -9.31 -37.91 -6.53
C THR A 111 -8.96 -37.96 -8.01
N GLN A 112 -9.01 -39.14 -8.64
CA GLN A 112 -8.77 -39.25 -10.09
C GLN A 112 -9.90 -38.61 -10.91
N THR A 113 -11.15 -38.75 -10.46
CA THR A 113 -12.27 -38.05 -11.08
C THR A 113 -12.22 -36.54 -10.90
N SER A 114 -11.67 -36.01 -9.79
CA SER A 114 -11.53 -34.56 -9.61
C SER A 114 -10.45 -33.97 -10.53
N ILE A 115 -9.36 -34.69 -10.78
CA ILE A 115 -8.31 -34.28 -11.74
C ILE A 115 -8.83 -34.40 -13.18
N GLY A 116 -9.50 -35.50 -13.51
CA GLY A 116 -10.09 -35.71 -14.85
C GLY A 116 -11.27 -34.77 -15.14
N SER A 117 -12.10 -34.46 -14.14
CA SER A 117 -13.18 -33.48 -14.27
C SER A 117 -12.64 -32.08 -14.46
N ASN A 118 -11.53 -31.71 -13.83
CA ASN A 118 -10.86 -30.43 -14.07
C ASN A 118 -10.37 -30.32 -15.52
N PHE A 119 -9.79 -31.36 -16.11
CA PHE A 119 -9.38 -31.35 -17.52
C PHE A 119 -10.58 -31.24 -18.47
N LEU A 120 -11.66 -31.97 -18.19
CA LEU A 120 -12.92 -31.86 -18.94
C LEU A 120 -13.53 -30.47 -18.82
N ALA A 121 -13.58 -29.91 -17.62
CA ALA A 121 -14.06 -28.55 -17.36
C ALA A 121 -13.20 -27.51 -18.10
N GLN A 122 -11.88 -27.65 -18.08
CA GLN A 122 -10.97 -26.80 -18.86
C GLN A 122 -11.20 -26.93 -20.37
N GLY A 123 -11.44 -28.14 -20.88
CA GLY A 123 -11.78 -28.39 -22.29
C GLY A 123 -13.11 -27.75 -22.71
N ILE A 124 -14.14 -27.88 -21.88
CA ILE A 124 -15.45 -27.24 -22.05
C ILE A 124 -15.29 -25.71 -22.00
N ASN A 125 -14.58 -25.18 -21.01
CA ASN A 125 -14.31 -23.75 -20.88
C ASN A 125 -13.50 -23.19 -22.05
N LYS A 126 -12.52 -23.93 -22.59
CA LYS A 126 -11.77 -23.53 -23.78
C LYS A 126 -12.64 -23.48 -25.03
N LYS A 127 -13.55 -24.45 -25.17
CA LYS A 127 -14.44 -24.58 -26.34
C LYS A 127 -15.55 -23.53 -26.33
N TYR A 128 -16.23 -23.37 -25.20
CA TYR A 128 -17.42 -22.51 -25.11
C TYR A 128 -17.13 -21.12 -24.55
N ARG A 129 -16.03 -20.95 -23.80
CA ARG A 129 -15.59 -19.67 -23.22
C ARG A 129 -16.73 -18.93 -22.52
N SER A 130 -17.49 -19.66 -21.71
CA SER A 130 -18.65 -19.15 -20.98
C SER A 130 -18.29 -18.15 -19.89
N ASN A 131 -17.02 -18.11 -19.46
CA ASN A 131 -16.59 -17.18 -18.43
C ASN A 131 -16.48 -15.77 -18.99
N LEU A 132 -17.24 -14.86 -18.39
CA LEU A 132 -17.21 -13.44 -18.71
C LEU A 132 -16.20 -12.76 -17.77
N PRO A 133 -15.34 -11.86 -18.28
CA PRO A 133 -14.45 -11.11 -17.40
C PRO A 133 -15.28 -10.20 -16.47
N ASP A 134 -14.76 -9.94 -15.28
CA ASP A 134 -15.45 -9.10 -14.30
C ASP A 134 -15.57 -7.65 -14.82
N PRO A 135 -16.72 -6.96 -14.64
CA PRO A 135 -16.87 -5.58 -15.09
C PRO A 135 -15.80 -4.64 -14.52
N ARG A 136 -15.33 -4.87 -13.29
CA ARG A 136 -14.26 -4.07 -12.66
C ARG A 136 -12.92 -4.20 -13.39
N GLU A 137 -12.67 -5.34 -14.02
CA GLU A 137 -11.46 -5.58 -14.81
C GLU A 137 -11.59 -5.03 -16.24
N LEU A 138 -12.82 -4.94 -16.77
CA LEU A 138 -13.08 -4.52 -18.15
C LEU A 138 -13.26 -3.01 -18.32
N ILE A 139 -13.88 -2.34 -17.36
CA ILE A 139 -14.17 -0.90 -17.48
C ILE A 139 -12.91 -0.05 -17.70
N PRO A 140 -11.76 -0.32 -17.05
CA PRO A 140 -10.51 0.37 -17.35
C PRO A 140 -10.12 0.32 -18.85
N ALA A 141 -10.41 -0.79 -19.54
CA ALA A 141 -10.12 -0.92 -20.97
C ALA A 141 -10.94 0.06 -21.82
N ALA A 142 -12.16 0.40 -21.41
CA ALA A 142 -12.98 1.39 -22.11
C ALA A 142 -12.43 2.83 -21.96
N PHE A 143 -11.72 3.14 -20.88
CA PHE A 143 -11.03 4.44 -20.74
C PHE A 143 -9.73 4.51 -21.54
N ILE A 144 -9.03 3.39 -21.70
CA ILE A 144 -7.80 3.30 -22.49
C ILE A 144 -8.11 3.28 -24.00
N ALA A 145 -9.18 2.58 -24.39
CA ALA A 145 -9.62 2.40 -25.78
C ALA A 145 -11.12 2.73 -25.91
N PRO A 146 -11.48 4.01 -26.06
CA PRO A 146 -12.88 4.47 -26.11
C PRO A 146 -13.72 3.79 -27.19
N GLU A 147 -13.14 3.40 -28.30
CA GLU A 147 -13.79 2.65 -29.38
C GLU A 147 -14.29 1.26 -28.95
N LYS A 148 -13.73 0.70 -27.87
CA LYS A 148 -14.14 -0.58 -27.27
C LYS A 148 -15.24 -0.45 -26.22
N THR A 149 -15.69 0.76 -25.91
CA THR A 149 -16.75 1.01 -24.91
C THR A 149 -18.03 0.22 -25.21
N GLY A 150 -18.41 0.11 -26.48
CA GLY A 150 -19.58 -0.69 -26.88
C GLY A 150 -19.43 -2.17 -26.52
N GLU A 151 -18.26 -2.76 -26.79
CA GLU A 151 -17.96 -4.16 -26.45
C GLU A 151 -17.99 -4.40 -24.94
N VAL A 152 -17.40 -3.48 -24.15
CA VAL A 152 -17.39 -3.56 -22.69
C VAL A 152 -18.80 -3.48 -22.11
N ARG A 153 -19.64 -2.56 -22.61
CA ARG A 153 -21.05 -2.43 -22.19
C ARG A 153 -21.85 -3.70 -22.52
N GLU A 154 -21.65 -4.29 -23.69
CA GLU A 154 -22.31 -5.54 -24.06
C GLU A 154 -21.87 -6.71 -23.17
N ILE A 155 -20.60 -6.80 -22.78
CA ILE A 155 -20.17 -7.82 -21.81
C ILE A 155 -20.89 -7.64 -20.47
N CYS A 156 -20.99 -6.40 -19.96
CA CYS A 156 -21.72 -6.12 -18.72
C CYS A 156 -23.21 -6.50 -18.83
N LYS A 157 -23.87 -6.21 -19.95
CA LYS A 157 -25.25 -6.65 -20.20
C LYS A 157 -25.41 -8.16 -20.18
N ARG A 158 -24.48 -8.92 -20.78
CA ARG A 158 -24.49 -10.39 -20.74
C ARG A 158 -24.35 -10.95 -19.32
N MET A 159 -23.75 -10.19 -18.41
CA MET A 159 -23.67 -10.54 -16.99
C MET A 159 -24.94 -10.17 -16.21
N GLY A 160 -25.90 -9.48 -16.84
CA GLY A 160 -27.19 -9.13 -16.25
C GLY A 160 -27.28 -7.72 -15.66
N TYR A 161 -26.29 -6.85 -15.87
CA TYR A 161 -26.36 -5.45 -15.42
C TYR A 161 -27.32 -4.62 -16.29
N LYS A 162 -28.10 -3.73 -15.66
CA LYS A 162 -28.95 -2.77 -16.37
C LYS A 162 -28.09 -1.63 -16.91
N ASP A 163 -28.55 -0.95 -17.96
CA ASP A 163 -27.82 0.19 -18.55
C ASP A 163 -27.49 1.28 -17.50
N ALA A 164 -28.44 1.58 -16.61
CA ALA A 164 -28.22 2.53 -15.51
C ALA A 164 -27.12 2.06 -14.53
N ASP A 165 -27.05 0.75 -14.23
CA ASP A 165 -26.02 0.20 -13.35
C ASP A 165 -24.66 0.24 -14.03
N ILE A 166 -24.61 -0.02 -15.34
CA ILE A 166 -23.39 0.10 -16.15
C ILE A 166 -22.87 1.53 -16.12
N ASP A 167 -23.73 2.53 -16.27
CA ASP A 167 -23.32 3.94 -16.19
C ASP A 167 -22.71 4.29 -14.84
N LEU A 168 -23.27 3.77 -13.74
CA LEU A 168 -22.71 3.93 -12.40
C LEU A 168 -21.35 3.24 -12.24
N LEU A 169 -21.17 2.06 -12.83
CA LEU A 169 -19.88 1.37 -12.80
C LEU A 169 -18.80 2.15 -13.55
N PHE A 170 -19.14 2.75 -14.70
CA PHE A 170 -18.23 3.64 -15.42
C PHE A 170 -17.89 4.88 -14.59
N LEU A 171 -18.90 5.54 -14.00
CA LEU A 171 -18.69 6.70 -13.15
C LEU A 171 -17.77 6.38 -11.96
N ALA A 172 -17.95 5.23 -11.32
CA ALA A 172 -17.16 4.78 -10.19
C ALA A 172 -15.68 4.50 -10.53
N MET A 173 -15.36 4.29 -11.80
CA MET A 173 -14.01 3.99 -12.28
C MET A 173 -13.33 5.22 -12.92
N TYR A 174 -14.00 6.38 -12.95
CA TYR A 174 -13.41 7.60 -13.45
C TYR A 174 -12.25 8.04 -12.55
N ARG A 175 -11.15 8.49 -13.16
CA ARG A 175 -9.98 8.96 -12.40
C ARG A 175 -10.27 10.35 -11.84
N LEU A 176 -10.35 10.43 -10.52
CA LEU A 176 -10.55 11.69 -9.80
C LEU A 176 -9.20 12.34 -9.46
N TYR A 177 -9.20 13.64 -9.22
CA TYR A 177 -8.05 14.32 -8.64
C TYR A 177 -7.90 13.92 -7.18
N ASP A 178 -6.68 13.84 -6.67
CA ASP A 178 -6.47 13.82 -5.22
C ASP A 178 -6.59 15.24 -4.65
N GLU A 179 -6.70 15.34 -3.33
CA GLU A 179 -6.86 16.63 -2.63
C GLU A 179 -5.71 17.61 -2.90
N ASP A 180 -4.46 17.13 -2.97
CA ASP A 180 -3.28 17.97 -3.17
C ASP A 180 -3.28 18.57 -4.59
N THR A 181 -3.69 17.79 -5.57
CA THR A 181 -3.94 18.26 -6.93
C THR A 181 -5.04 19.34 -6.96
N VAL A 182 -6.16 19.13 -6.26
CA VAL A 182 -7.25 20.13 -6.19
C VAL A 182 -6.76 21.42 -5.53
N ARG A 183 -6.07 21.34 -4.39
CA ARG A 183 -5.43 22.47 -3.72
C ARG A 183 -4.52 23.24 -4.67
N THR A 184 -3.64 22.52 -5.37
CA THR A 184 -2.65 23.12 -6.28
C THR A 184 -3.33 23.85 -7.43
N LEU A 185 -4.35 23.26 -8.04
CA LEU A 185 -5.10 23.89 -9.13
C LEU A 185 -5.87 25.12 -8.65
N PHE A 186 -6.45 25.06 -7.45
CA PHE A 186 -7.13 26.20 -6.84
C PHE A 186 -6.17 27.36 -6.53
N LEU A 187 -5.05 27.10 -5.83
CA LEU A 187 -4.05 28.13 -5.52
C LEU A 187 -3.43 28.76 -6.78
N ARG A 188 -3.36 27.99 -7.88
CA ARG A 188 -2.88 28.50 -9.18
C ARG A 188 -3.91 29.32 -9.96
N GLY A 189 -5.14 29.43 -9.47
CA GLY A 189 -6.24 30.11 -10.14
C GLY A 189 -6.79 29.35 -11.35
N VAL A 190 -6.56 28.04 -11.43
CA VAL A 190 -7.09 27.18 -12.52
C VAL A 190 -8.52 26.76 -12.22
N LEU A 191 -8.85 26.56 -10.94
CA LEU A 191 -10.22 26.28 -10.48
C LEU A 191 -10.79 27.52 -9.81
N SER A 192 -12.04 27.84 -10.15
CA SER A 192 -12.89 28.70 -9.32
C SER A 192 -13.27 28.01 -8.00
N GLU A 193 -13.84 28.76 -7.06
CA GLU A 193 -14.33 28.22 -5.79
C GLU A 193 -15.38 27.13 -6.03
N ASP A 194 -16.39 27.39 -6.87
CA ASP A 194 -17.45 26.42 -7.19
C ASP A 194 -16.86 25.14 -7.81
N GLU A 195 -15.89 25.27 -8.71
CA GLU A 195 -15.20 24.12 -9.30
C GLU A 195 -14.37 23.34 -8.28
N MET A 196 -13.68 24.03 -7.37
CA MET A 196 -12.96 23.39 -6.27
C MET A 196 -13.92 22.57 -5.39
N PHE A 197 -15.08 23.12 -5.01
CA PHE A 197 -16.10 22.38 -4.25
C PHE A 197 -16.68 21.20 -5.03
N MET A 198 -16.84 21.31 -6.35
CA MET A 198 -17.21 20.16 -7.20
C MET A 198 -16.15 19.06 -7.14
N ARG A 199 -14.86 19.38 -7.32
CA ARG A 199 -13.77 18.41 -7.28
C ARG A 199 -13.61 17.76 -5.90
N MET A 200 -13.78 18.53 -4.83
CA MET A 200 -13.73 17.99 -3.47
C MET A 200 -14.89 17.02 -3.19
N ARG A 201 -16.09 17.28 -3.73
CA ARG A 201 -17.23 16.36 -3.63
C ARG A 201 -17.00 15.06 -4.40
N GLU A 202 -16.40 15.13 -5.58
CA GLU A 202 -16.05 13.94 -6.37
C GLU A 202 -15.23 12.95 -5.54
N ILE A 203 -14.29 13.43 -4.71
CA ILE A 203 -13.41 12.60 -3.87
C ILE A 203 -13.96 12.31 -2.47
N GLY A 204 -15.21 12.67 -2.20
CA GLY A 204 -15.94 12.30 -0.98
C GLY A 204 -15.90 13.32 0.16
N TYR A 205 -15.41 14.54 -0.06
CA TYR A 205 -15.55 15.62 0.92
C TYR A 205 -16.96 16.23 0.87
N THR A 206 -17.48 16.59 2.05
CA THR A 206 -18.68 17.42 2.15
C THR A 206 -18.31 18.89 2.10
N ASP A 207 -19.23 19.77 1.69
CA ASP A 207 -18.99 21.22 1.65
C ASP A 207 -18.50 21.77 3.00
N THR A 208 -18.98 21.24 4.12
CA THR A 208 -18.50 21.59 5.47
C THR A 208 -17.02 21.26 5.64
N ARG A 209 -16.61 20.03 5.33
CA ARG A 209 -15.21 19.61 5.43
C ARG A 209 -14.31 20.32 4.43
N THR A 210 -14.83 20.62 3.24
CA THR A 210 -14.12 21.44 2.24
C THR A 210 -13.82 22.83 2.81
N LYS A 211 -14.80 23.49 3.45
CA LYS A 211 -14.58 24.79 4.10
C LYS A 211 -13.53 24.74 5.21
N GLU A 212 -13.47 23.65 5.96
CA GLU A 212 -12.47 23.46 7.02
C GLU A 212 -11.06 23.23 6.43
N ILE A 213 -10.94 22.33 5.45
CA ILE A 213 -9.63 21.94 4.92
C ILE A 213 -8.98 23.03 4.06
N VAL A 214 -9.78 23.85 3.37
CA VAL A 214 -9.28 25.01 2.60
C VAL A 214 -8.53 26.00 3.50
N GLN A 215 -8.89 26.11 4.78
CA GLN A 215 -8.17 26.95 5.74
C GLN A 215 -6.74 26.46 6.01
N SER A 216 -6.44 25.19 5.71
CA SER A 216 -5.09 24.63 5.87
C SER A 216 -4.17 24.86 4.68
N TRP A 217 -4.71 25.34 3.55
CA TRP A 217 -3.95 25.49 2.30
C TRP A 217 -3.00 26.68 2.27
N PRO A 218 -3.32 27.85 2.87
CA PRO A 218 -2.34 28.89 3.08
C PRO A 218 -1.18 28.38 3.94
N ILE A 219 0.04 28.62 3.50
CA ILE A 219 1.25 28.26 4.23
C ILE A 219 1.45 29.24 5.38
N ILE A 220 1.66 28.67 6.57
CA ILE A 220 2.17 29.39 7.73
C ILE A 220 3.62 28.93 7.93
N PRO A 221 4.59 29.85 8.09
CA PRO A 221 5.97 29.49 8.42
C PRO A 221 6.06 28.57 9.62
N GLY A 222 6.99 27.62 9.57
CA GLY A 222 7.23 26.72 10.70
C GLY A 222 7.77 27.46 11.93
N PRO A 223 7.75 26.85 13.13
CA PRO A 223 8.23 27.51 14.35
C PRO A 223 9.65 28.07 14.24
N GLY A 224 10.57 27.36 13.59
CA GLY A 224 11.95 27.82 13.39
C GLY A 224 12.03 29.10 12.55
N ASP A 225 11.30 29.14 11.44
CA ASP A 225 11.21 30.33 10.59
C ASP A 225 10.58 31.49 11.35
N LEU A 226 9.50 31.25 12.10
CA LEU A 226 8.87 32.30 12.92
C LEU A 226 9.84 32.91 13.93
N PHE A 227 10.66 32.10 14.61
CA PHE A 227 11.69 32.62 15.51
C PHE A 227 12.76 33.40 14.75
N HIS A 228 13.16 32.95 13.56
CA HIS A 228 14.11 33.67 12.72
C HIS A 228 13.57 35.02 12.24
N LEU A 229 12.29 35.08 11.85
CA LEU A 229 11.62 36.32 11.45
C LEU A 229 11.55 37.31 12.62
N VAL A 230 11.22 36.84 13.83
CA VAL A 230 11.24 37.66 15.05
C VAL A 230 12.64 38.18 15.35
N ALA A 231 13.65 37.29 15.29
CA ALA A 231 15.05 37.63 15.49
C ALA A 231 15.56 38.71 14.54
N LYS A 232 15.07 38.71 13.30
CA LYS A 232 15.41 39.68 12.26
C LYS A 232 14.49 40.90 12.25
N GLU A 233 13.74 41.14 13.32
CA GLU A 233 12.88 42.33 13.49
C GLU A 233 11.79 42.46 12.40
N ALA A 234 11.43 41.35 11.73
CA ALA A 234 10.46 41.34 10.62
C ALA A 234 9.00 41.63 11.06
N PHE A 235 8.76 41.76 12.36
CA PHE A 235 7.46 42.11 12.95
C PHE A 235 7.44 43.51 13.56
N GLU A 236 8.56 44.24 13.57
CA GLU A 236 8.70 45.53 14.26
C GLU A 236 8.64 46.69 13.24
N PRO A 237 7.52 47.43 13.14
CA PRO A 237 7.32 48.41 12.07
C PRO A 237 8.28 49.60 12.12
N ASP A 238 8.73 49.98 13.32
CA ASP A 238 9.73 51.02 13.55
C ASP A 238 11.10 50.60 13.01
N MET A 239 11.50 49.34 13.24
CA MET A 239 12.74 48.77 12.70
C MET A 239 12.68 48.61 11.19
N ILE A 240 11.57 48.09 10.65
CA ILE A 240 11.37 47.94 9.20
C ILE A 240 11.54 49.29 8.49
N LYS A 241 10.94 50.35 9.05
CA LYS A 241 11.04 51.70 8.51
C LYS A 241 12.45 52.29 8.67
N ARG A 242 13.08 52.13 9.84
CA ARG A 242 14.40 52.71 10.11
C ARG A 242 15.50 52.06 9.28
N MET A 243 15.43 50.75 9.10
CA MET A 243 16.45 49.96 8.41
C MET A 243 16.17 49.80 6.91
N GLY A 244 15.03 50.28 6.41
CA GLY A 244 14.64 50.13 5.00
C GLY A 244 14.37 48.68 4.61
N TYR A 245 13.92 47.82 5.53
CA TYR A 245 13.77 46.39 5.23
C TYR A 245 12.73 46.08 4.16
N ALA A 246 11.76 46.97 3.96
CA ALA A 246 10.77 46.88 2.90
C ALA A 246 11.26 47.37 1.54
N ASP A 247 12.43 48.02 1.49
CA ASP A 247 12.99 48.53 0.26
C ASP A 247 13.33 47.38 -0.69
N GLU A 248 13.30 47.67 -1.98
CA GLU A 248 13.62 46.73 -3.05
C GLU A 248 12.77 45.45 -3.09
N PHE A 249 11.63 45.40 -2.38
CA PHE A 249 10.74 44.23 -2.40
C PHE A 249 10.28 43.90 -3.82
N PRO A 250 10.59 42.72 -4.37
CA PRO A 250 10.31 42.43 -5.77
C PRO A 250 8.86 42.00 -5.94
N GLU A 251 7.97 42.96 -6.15
CA GLU A 251 6.50 42.78 -6.30
C GLU A 251 6.10 41.65 -7.26
N GLU A 252 6.86 41.45 -8.34
CA GLU A 252 6.61 40.39 -9.33
C GLU A 252 6.68 38.97 -8.75
N GLN A 253 7.35 38.77 -7.61
CA GLN A 253 7.44 37.47 -6.96
C GLN A 253 6.16 37.07 -6.21
N VAL A 254 5.36 38.06 -5.77
CA VAL A 254 4.18 37.84 -4.91
C VAL A 254 3.20 36.89 -5.58
N LYS A 255 2.94 37.08 -6.88
CA LYS A 255 2.04 36.21 -7.67
C LYS A 255 2.47 34.74 -7.69
N TRP A 256 3.76 34.45 -7.56
CA TRP A 256 4.27 33.08 -7.55
C TRP A 256 4.23 32.47 -6.16
N LEU A 257 4.51 33.27 -5.14
CA LEU A 257 4.41 32.88 -3.73
C LEU A 257 2.96 32.60 -3.32
N GLU A 258 2.01 33.41 -3.76
CA GLU A 258 0.58 33.18 -3.53
C GLU A 258 0.11 31.86 -4.14
N LYS A 259 0.62 31.51 -5.34
CA LYS A 259 0.35 30.22 -5.99
C LYS A 259 0.97 29.02 -5.28
N GLN A 260 1.90 29.25 -4.35
CA GLN A 260 2.43 28.24 -3.43
C GLN A 260 1.68 28.24 -2.09
N GLY A 261 0.73 29.16 -1.88
CA GLY A 261 0.02 29.34 -0.62
C GLY A 261 0.68 30.31 0.36
N ILE A 262 1.79 30.95 -0.01
CA ILE A 262 2.45 31.97 0.83
C ILE A 262 1.74 33.31 0.60
N SER A 263 1.14 33.86 1.65
CA SER A 263 0.49 35.17 1.58
C SER A 263 1.51 36.29 1.34
N ARG A 264 1.05 37.42 0.81
CA ARG A 264 1.87 38.64 0.68
C ARG A 264 2.51 39.05 2.01
N ASP A 265 1.76 38.99 3.10
CA ASP A 265 2.24 39.31 4.45
C ASP A 265 3.41 38.40 4.88
N TRP A 266 3.34 37.10 4.59
CA TRP A 266 4.47 36.20 4.84
C TRP A 266 5.65 36.46 3.90
N ALA A 267 5.38 36.73 2.62
CA ALA A 267 6.42 37.07 1.65
C ALA A 267 7.21 38.32 2.06
N GLU A 268 6.52 39.35 2.51
CA GLU A 268 7.11 40.58 3.04
C GLU A 268 7.95 40.30 4.30
N LYS A 269 7.48 39.48 5.24
CA LYS A 269 8.27 39.13 6.43
C LYS A 269 9.55 38.36 6.10
N TYR A 270 9.47 37.38 5.19
CA TYR A 270 10.65 36.69 4.70
C TYR A 270 11.62 37.66 4.02
N TRP A 271 11.10 38.66 3.30
CA TRP A 271 11.92 39.73 2.76
C TRP A 271 12.55 40.56 3.89
N TYR A 272 11.81 41.01 4.89
CA TYR A 272 12.43 41.82 5.95
C TYR A 272 13.57 41.09 6.66
N ALA A 273 13.47 39.77 6.78
CA ALA A 273 14.51 38.93 7.38
C ALA A 273 15.65 38.51 6.44
N HIS A 274 15.57 38.75 5.13
CA HIS A 274 16.55 38.25 4.16
C HIS A 274 17.87 39.04 4.18
N TRP A 275 17.85 40.27 4.68
CA TRP A 275 18.99 41.17 4.68
C TRP A 275 20.14 40.69 5.58
N GLU A 276 21.36 40.87 5.08
CA GLU A 276 22.56 40.70 5.89
C GLU A 276 22.88 41.99 6.66
N THR A 277 23.14 41.83 7.95
CA THR A 277 23.48 42.92 8.85
C THR A 277 25.00 43.11 8.93
N PRO A 278 25.49 44.36 9.11
CA PRO A 278 26.91 44.60 9.33
C PRO A 278 27.49 43.79 10.50
N SER A 279 28.79 43.50 10.44
CA SER A 279 29.50 42.89 11.57
C SER A 279 29.65 43.87 12.73
N ILE A 280 29.86 43.36 13.94
CA ILE A 280 30.11 44.20 15.12
C ILE A 280 31.40 45.02 14.97
N GLN A 281 32.43 44.45 14.33
CA GLN A 281 33.66 45.18 14.02
C GLN A 281 33.39 46.37 13.09
N ALA A 282 32.53 46.20 12.06
CA ALA A 282 32.11 47.31 11.22
C ALA A 282 31.33 48.36 12.04
N GLY A 283 30.47 47.92 12.96
CA GLY A 283 29.81 48.80 13.93
C GLY A 283 30.79 49.65 14.74
N TYR A 284 31.86 49.06 15.27
CA TYR A 284 32.90 49.80 15.99
C TYR A 284 33.65 50.78 15.07
N GLU A 285 33.96 50.39 13.83
CA GLU A 285 34.57 51.32 12.89
C GLU A 285 33.65 52.51 12.59
N MET A 286 32.35 52.28 12.41
CA MET A 286 31.37 53.35 12.20
C MET A 286 31.23 54.26 13.43
N LEU A 287 31.32 53.71 14.64
CA LEU A 287 31.26 54.50 15.88
C LEU A 287 32.47 55.45 16.02
N HIS A 288 33.64 55.10 15.46
CA HIS A 288 34.85 55.91 15.61
C HIS A 288 35.18 56.79 14.39
N ARG A 289 34.64 56.47 13.22
CA ARG A 289 34.89 57.27 12.01
C ARG A 289 33.98 58.49 12.01
N GLU A 290 34.55 59.63 11.65
CA GLU A 290 33.81 60.87 11.44
C GLU A 290 32.94 60.74 10.19
N ASP A 291 31.71 61.22 10.30
CA ASP A 291 30.78 61.30 9.19
C ASP A 291 31.17 62.48 8.27
N PRO A 292 31.51 62.23 6.98
CA PRO A 292 31.83 63.29 6.03
C PRO A 292 30.71 64.30 5.82
N GLU A 293 29.46 63.90 6.01
CA GLU A 293 28.26 64.74 5.87
C GLU A 293 27.92 65.48 7.17
N ARG A 294 28.41 65.00 8.32
CA ARG A 294 28.21 65.59 9.65
C ARG A 294 29.55 65.79 10.38
N PRO A 295 30.33 66.83 10.02
CA PRO A 295 31.63 67.09 10.66
C PRO A 295 31.51 67.22 12.19
N GLY A 296 32.43 66.56 12.90
CA GLY A 296 32.46 66.46 14.36
C GLY A 296 31.54 65.39 14.96
N GLN A 297 30.82 64.61 14.15
CA GLN A 297 29.99 63.48 14.59
C GLN A 297 30.51 62.17 14.00
N SER A 298 30.29 61.08 14.73
CA SER A 298 30.55 59.74 14.23
C SER A 298 29.51 59.31 13.19
N ILE A 299 29.86 58.34 12.33
CA ILE A 299 28.92 57.76 11.35
C ILE A 299 27.69 57.18 12.05
N ILE A 300 27.89 56.46 13.16
CA ILE A 300 26.82 56.02 14.06
C ILE A 300 27.10 56.46 15.50
N ASP A 301 26.05 56.54 16.31
CA ASP A 301 26.16 56.75 17.75
C ASP A 301 26.05 55.44 18.57
N GLU A 302 26.11 55.55 19.91
CA GLU A 302 25.98 54.39 20.80
C GLU A 302 24.59 53.75 20.77
N GLU A 303 23.53 54.51 20.47
CA GLU A 303 22.15 53.99 20.38
C GLU A 303 22.00 53.13 19.11
N GLU A 304 22.58 53.60 18.00
CA GLU A 304 22.66 52.88 16.73
C GLU A 304 23.57 51.64 16.83
N LEU A 305 24.64 51.71 17.63
CA LEU A 305 25.43 50.52 17.94
C LEU A 305 24.64 49.50 18.77
N ASP A 306 23.83 49.93 19.75
CA ASP A 306 22.96 49.02 20.50
C ASP A 306 21.87 48.39 19.63
N MET A 307 21.34 49.16 18.68
CA MET A 307 20.44 48.66 17.66
C MET A 307 21.10 47.56 16.82
N LEU A 308 22.34 47.77 16.35
CA LEU A 308 23.06 46.75 15.61
C LEU A 308 23.22 45.47 16.43
N TYR A 309 23.58 45.57 17.71
CA TYR A 309 23.65 44.39 18.60
C TYR A 309 22.31 43.66 18.69
N ARG A 310 21.20 44.40 18.75
CA ARG A 310 19.86 43.82 18.78
C ARG A 310 19.60 43.02 17.51
N THR A 311 19.85 43.59 16.34
CA THR A 311 19.57 42.95 15.05
C THR A 311 20.47 41.74 14.76
N VAL A 312 21.69 41.69 15.31
CA VAL A 312 22.54 40.48 15.26
C VAL A 312 22.32 39.51 16.43
N GLU A 313 21.22 39.69 17.17
CA GLU A 313 20.76 38.83 18.26
C GLU A 313 21.73 38.71 19.46
N ILE A 314 22.51 39.75 19.75
CA ILE A 314 23.37 39.76 20.93
C ILE A 314 22.49 40.00 22.18
N PRO A 315 22.55 39.13 23.20
CA PRO A 315 21.79 39.32 24.43
C PRO A 315 22.14 40.63 25.15
N PRO A 316 21.17 41.32 25.77
CA PRO A 316 21.41 42.59 26.49
C PRO A 316 22.56 42.55 27.49
N TYR A 317 22.78 41.38 28.12
CA TYR A 317 23.90 41.15 29.03
C TYR A 317 25.28 41.45 28.38
N TRP A 318 25.46 41.11 27.11
CA TRP A 318 26.73 41.30 26.41
C TRP A 318 26.87 42.68 25.79
N ARG A 319 25.78 43.31 25.36
CA ARG A 319 25.78 44.63 24.69
C ARG A 319 26.58 45.67 25.45
N SER A 320 26.24 45.90 26.72
CA SER A 320 26.96 46.85 27.59
C SER A 320 28.45 46.55 27.79
N ARG A 321 28.86 45.27 27.69
CA ARG A 321 30.27 44.87 27.82
C ARG A 321 31.02 45.09 26.51
N LEU A 322 30.36 44.82 25.39
CA LEU A 322 30.87 45.06 24.05
C LEU A 322 31.04 46.57 23.80
N THR A 323 30.06 47.40 24.17
CA THR A 323 30.18 48.87 24.07
C THR A 323 31.38 49.41 24.84
N LYS A 324 31.64 48.90 26.06
CA LYS A 324 32.79 49.34 26.87
C LYS A 324 34.15 49.05 26.24
N ILE A 325 34.23 48.04 25.38
CA ILE A 325 35.47 47.69 24.67
C ILE A 325 35.49 48.20 23.23
N ALA A 326 34.47 48.95 22.81
CA ALA A 326 34.48 49.59 21.50
C ALA A 326 35.66 50.59 21.42
N TYR A 327 35.84 51.40 22.47
CA TYR A 327 36.97 52.32 22.56
C TYR A 327 38.25 51.61 23.00
N LEU A 328 39.32 51.74 22.21
CA LEU A 328 40.63 51.23 22.57
C LEU A 328 41.24 52.09 23.69
N PRO A 329 41.87 51.47 24.70
CA PRO A 329 42.71 52.22 25.62
C PRO A 329 43.86 52.86 24.83
N TYR A 330 44.21 54.10 25.16
CA TYR A 330 45.33 54.79 24.53
C TYR A 330 46.59 53.93 24.60
N THR A 331 47.24 53.72 23.46
CA THR A 331 48.49 52.96 23.45
C THR A 331 49.57 53.75 24.17
N ARG A 332 50.63 53.07 24.62
CA ARG A 332 51.80 53.74 25.21
C ARG A 332 52.35 54.87 24.30
N VAL A 333 52.27 54.69 22.98
CA VAL A 333 52.73 55.69 22.02
C VAL A 333 51.80 56.88 21.99
N ASP A 334 50.48 56.67 22.01
CA ASP A 334 49.49 57.75 22.01
C ASP A 334 49.58 58.57 23.31
N VAL A 335 49.68 57.89 24.46
CA VAL A 335 49.89 58.55 25.76
C VAL A 335 51.16 59.41 25.76
N ARG A 336 52.26 58.90 25.17
CA ARG A 336 53.50 59.68 25.06
C ARG A 336 53.34 60.90 24.15
N ARG A 337 52.67 60.75 23.02
CA ARG A 337 52.39 61.87 22.10
C ARG A 337 51.52 62.93 22.78
N MET A 338 50.50 62.53 23.53
CA MET A 338 49.66 63.44 24.31
C MET A 338 50.48 64.21 25.35
N HIS A 339 51.32 63.51 26.12
CA HIS A 339 52.24 64.13 27.08
C HIS A 339 53.21 65.13 26.42
N ASP A 340 53.83 64.77 25.29
CA ASP A 340 54.76 65.63 24.56
C ASP A 340 54.07 66.89 23.97
N MET A 341 52.76 66.81 23.71
CA MET A 341 51.92 67.94 23.30
C MET A 341 51.35 68.76 24.47
N GLY A 342 51.61 68.35 25.72
CA GLY A 342 51.14 69.05 26.92
C GLY A 342 49.66 68.86 27.26
N VAL A 343 49.05 67.78 26.77
CA VAL A 343 47.67 67.34 27.08
C VAL A 343 47.62 66.55 28.39
#